data_AF-A0A2N1T7K7-F1
#
_entry.id   AF-A0A2N1T7K7-F1
#
_cell.length_a   1.000
_cell.length_b   1.000
_cell.length_c   1.000
_cell.angle_alpha   90.00
_cell.angle_beta   90.00
_cell.angle_gamma   90.00
#
_symmetry.space_group_name_H-M   'P 1'
#
loop_
_entity.id
_entity.type
_entity.pdbx_description
1 polymer ?
#
loop_
_entity_poly.entity_id
_entity_poly.type
_entity_poly.pdbx_seq_one_letter_code
_entity_poly.pdbx_strand_id
1 'polypeptide(L)'
;MDLDYFLKKEQVIKVKSENKQTVIKEMVEKLQELGLIDNKDRYYAQIIHRESLENTALGNGFAIPHTRTESVNQFISILGIHEEGIDFHNEDESPVNYILLSIFPSKMSTTYLYFIGMMARLFSNKEKKGLLDEARTPAKVYAVLKKEAESYFDAISEKEIISAREGDSLTGVPSSDLDLLIRLDRLYKVYDGGDKADSILKKIENLKKLIDNRSLSYYERMRKKQNNPFAIVEKNSCSGCHMEIPPVYMRQITDRNGITLCTYCGRFLILV
;
A
#
# COMPACT_ATOMS: atom_id res chain seq x y z
N MET A 1 1.73 -14.33 2.61
CA MET A 1 0.51 -13.99 3.39
C MET A 1 -0.63 -14.77 2.79
N ASP A 2 -1.49 -15.38 3.60
CA ASP A 2 -2.65 -16.15 3.10
C ASP A 2 -3.81 -15.21 2.76
N LEU A 3 -4.63 -15.55 1.77
CA LEU A 3 -5.87 -14.83 1.45
C LEU A 3 -6.79 -14.75 2.67
N ASP A 4 -6.84 -15.82 3.48
CA ASP A 4 -7.72 -15.93 4.65
C ASP A 4 -7.46 -14.83 5.71
N TYR A 5 -6.28 -14.17 5.65
CA TYR A 5 -5.97 -13.00 6.47
C TYR A 5 -6.73 -11.74 6.02
N PHE A 6 -7.02 -11.62 4.73
CA PHE A 6 -7.70 -10.46 4.12
C PHE A 6 -9.20 -10.70 3.92
N LEU A 7 -9.55 -11.89 3.44
CA LEU A 7 -10.88 -12.24 2.96
C LEU A 7 -11.10 -13.74 3.17
N LYS A 8 -12.14 -14.13 3.92
CA LYS A 8 -12.55 -15.53 4.09
C LYS A 8 -13.66 -15.91 3.11
N LYS A 9 -13.88 -17.22 2.98
CA LYS A 9 -14.86 -17.78 2.05
C LYS A 9 -16.28 -17.23 2.27
N GLU A 10 -16.68 -17.03 3.53
CA GLU A 10 -18.00 -16.52 3.92
C GLU A 10 -18.17 -15.02 3.60
N GLN A 11 -17.06 -14.32 3.36
CA GLN A 11 -17.02 -12.91 2.97
C GLN A 11 -17.04 -12.74 1.43
N VAL A 12 -17.26 -13.81 0.67
CA VAL A 12 -17.57 -13.72 -0.77
C VAL A 12 -19.05 -14.01 -0.95
N ILE A 13 -19.79 -13.03 -1.48
CA ILE A 13 -21.24 -13.10 -1.61
C ILE A 13 -21.71 -12.68 -2.99
N LYS A 14 -22.89 -13.16 -3.38
CA LYS A 14 -23.65 -12.50 -4.46
C LYS A 14 -24.40 -11.33 -3.87
N VAL A 15 -24.42 -10.22 -4.58
CA VAL A 15 -25.24 -9.04 -4.24
C VAL A 15 -26.35 -8.91 -5.26
N LYS A 16 -27.52 -8.41 -4.83
CA LYS A 16 -28.71 -8.27 -5.69
C LYS A 16 -29.15 -6.83 -5.87
N SER A 17 -28.63 -5.93 -5.04
CA SER A 17 -28.97 -4.52 -5.11
C SER A 17 -28.46 -3.87 -6.40
N GLU A 18 -29.24 -2.97 -6.98
CA GLU A 18 -29.00 -2.44 -8.34
C GLU A 18 -28.23 -1.11 -8.39
N ASN A 19 -28.01 -0.45 -7.24
CA ASN A 19 -27.28 0.81 -7.19
C ASN A 19 -26.15 0.79 -6.16
N LYS A 20 -25.16 1.67 -6.38
CA LYS A 20 -23.97 1.81 -5.55
C LYS A 20 -24.29 1.84 -4.04
N GLN A 21 -25.24 2.68 -3.64
CA GLN A 21 -25.54 2.92 -2.23
C GLN A 21 -26.20 1.70 -1.57
N THR A 22 -27.09 1.02 -2.28
CA THR A 22 -27.79 -0.17 -1.77
C THR A 22 -26.88 -1.40 -1.76
N VAL A 23 -26.00 -1.56 -2.75
CA VAL A 23 -24.96 -2.61 -2.74
C VAL A 23 -24.01 -2.43 -1.55
N ILE A 24 -23.51 -1.22 -1.32
CA ILE A 24 -22.65 -0.95 -0.14
C ILE A 24 -23.40 -1.27 1.15
N LYS A 25 -24.69 -0.91 1.26
CA LYS A 25 -25.50 -1.21 2.43
C LYS A 25 -25.67 -2.72 2.66
N GLU A 26 -26.01 -3.47 1.61
CA GLU A 26 -26.16 -4.93 1.62
C GLU A 26 -24.87 -5.62 2.10
N MET A 27 -23.71 -5.14 1.62
CA MET A 27 -22.41 -5.69 2.01
C MET A 27 -22.04 -5.39 3.47
N VAL A 28 -22.33 -4.18 3.97
CA VAL A 28 -22.10 -3.83 5.38
C VAL A 28 -23.06 -4.59 6.30
N GLU A 29 -24.33 -4.77 5.90
CA GLU A 29 -25.28 -5.64 6.60
C GLU A 29 -24.73 -7.06 6.73
N LYS A 30 -24.16 -7.59 5.65
CA LYS A 30 -23.56 -8.92 5.69
C LYS A 30 -22.36 -9.02 6.64
N LEU A 31 -21.50 -8.00 6.68
CA LEU A 31 -20.39 -7.96 7.64
C LEU A 31 -20.89 -8.00 9.10
N GLN A 32 -22.01 -7.35 9.41
CA GLN A 32 -22.60 -7.38 10.75
C GLN A 32 -23.19 -8.75 11.06
N GLU A 33 -23.89 -9.40 10.12
CA GLU A 33 -24.40 -10.77 10.29
C GLU A 33 -23.28 -11.78 10.58
N LEU A 34 -22.10 -11.57 9.99
CA LEU A 34 -20.90 -12.38 10.23
C LEU A 34 -20.20 -12.04 11.56
N GLY A 35 -20.68 -11.05 12.30
CA GLY A 35 -20.09 -10.60 13.56
C GLY A 35 -18.73 -9.90 13.40
N LEU A 36 -18.40 -9.44 12.19
CA LEU A 36 -17.13 -8.77 11.90
C LEU A 36 -17.17 -7.28 12.26
N ILE A 37 -18.38 -6.70 12.30
CA ILE A 37 -18.63 -5.34 12.73
C ILE A 37 -19.81 -5.31 13.71
N ASP A 38 -19.82 -4.31 14.57
CA ASP A 38 -20.78 -4.09 15.66
C ASP A 38 -21.96 -3.17 15.29
N ASN A 39 -21.78 -2.29 14.30
CA ASN A 39 -22.79 -1.29 13.94
C ASN A 39 -22.73 -0.96 12.43
N LYS A 40 -23.63 -1.56 11.66
CA LYS A 40 -23.73 -1.37 10.20
C LYS A 40 -23.91 0.08 9.79
N ASP A 41 -24.74 0.85 10.49
CA ASP A 41 -25.10 2.21 10.08
C ASP A 41 -23.90 3.16 10.21
N ARG A 42 -23.09 2.98 11.26
CA ARG A 42 -21.83 3.72 11.44
C ARG A 42 -20.86 3.50 10.29
N TYR A 43 -20.60 2.24 9.93
CA TYR A 43 -19.63 1.94 8.86
C TYR A 43 -20.17 2.30 7.48
N TYR A 44 -21.46 2.09 7.25
CA TYR A 44 -22.12 2.55 6.03
C TYR A 44 -21.94 4.05 5.83
N ALA A 45 -22.22 4.87 6.85
CA ALA A 45 -22.05 6.31 6.78
C ALA A 45 -20.58 6.71 6.48
N GLN A 46 -19.61 6.06 7.12
CA GLN A 46 -18.18 6.34 6.88
C GLN A 46 -17.73 5.98 5.45
N ILE A 47 -18.24 4.88 4.90
CA ILE A 47 -17.91 4.43 3.54
C ILE A 47 -18.55 5.33 2.50
N ILE A 48 -19.84 5.65 2.65
CA ILE A 48 -20.55 6.57 1.75
C ILE A 48 -19.93 7.95 1.77
N HIS A 49 -19.50 8.43 2.94
CA HIS A 49 -18.78 9.70 3.01
C HIS A 49 -17.47 9.65 2.19
N ARG A 50 -16.66 8.60 2.32
CA ARG A 50 -15.43 8.43 1.52
C ARG A 50 -15.73 8.35 0.02
N GLU A 51 -16.75 7.60 -0.35
CA GLU A 51 -17.20 7.41 -1.74
C GLU A 51 -17.73 8.72 -2.36
N SER A 52 -18.31 9.61 -1.56
CA SER A 52 -18.79 10.92 -2.01
C SER A 52 -17.68 11.91 -2.34
N LEU A 53 -16.47 11.70 -1.82
CA LEU A 53 -15.31 12.55 -2.11
C LEU A 53 -14.75 12.24 -3.50
N GLU A 54 -14.58 10.95 -3.80
CA GLU A 54 -14.10 10.44 -5.08
C GLU A 54 -14.64 9.04 -5.29
N ASN A 55 -15.01 8.71 -6.54
CA ASN A 55 -15.42 7.38 -6.93
C ASN A 55 -14.27 6.38 -6.74
N THR A 56 -14.59 5.18 -6.26
CA THR A 56 -13.61 4.11 -6.01
C THR A 56 -13.64 2.97 -7.05
N ALA A 57 -14.32 3.17 -8.17
CA ALA A 57 -14.19 2.27 -9.31
C ALA A 57 -12.82 2.39 -9.97
N LEU A 58 -12.24 1.24 -10.31
CA LEU A 58 -10.89 1.13 -10.91
C LEU A 58 -10.94 0.70 -12.39
N GLY A 59 -12.14 0.62 -12.98
CA GLY A 59 -12.37 0.06 -14.30
C GLY A 59 -12.32 -1.48 -14.31
N ASN A 60 -12.47 -2.07 -15.51
CA ASN A 60 -12.50 -3.53 -15.72
C ASN A 60 -13.53 -4.27 -14.85
N GLY A 61 -14.65 -3.63 -14.55
CA GLY A 61 -15.72 -4.20 -13.73
C GLY A 61 -15.41 -4.36 -12.25
N PHE A 62 -14.46 -3.58 -11.70
CA PHE A 62 -14.02 -3.66 -10.31
C PHE A 62 -14.09 -2.33 -9.57
N ALA A 63 -14.59 -2.34 -8.33
CA ALA A 63 -14.60 -1.19 -7.42
C ALA A 63 -14.16 -1.55 -6.00
N ILE A 64 -13.60 -0.57 -5.28
CA ILE A 64 -12.97 -0.76 -3.96
C ILE A 64 -13.47 0.24 -2.89
N PRO A 65 -14.78 0.31 -2.60
CA PRO A 65 -15.29 1.18 -1.55
C PRO A 65 -14.64 0.84 -0.21
N HIS A 66 -14.12 1.83 0.50
CA HIS A 66 -13.36 1.55 1.73
C HIS A 66 -13.51 2.65 2.75
N THR A 67 -13.20 2.32 4.00
CA THR A 67 -13.00 3.34 5.04
C THR A 67 -11.85 2.98 5.96
N ARG A 68 -11.14 4.03 6.39
CA ARG A 68 -10.08 3.95 7.39
C ARG A 68 -10.61 4.48 8.71
N THR A 69 -10.59 3.66 9.75
CA THR A 69 -11.22 4.00 11.04
C THR A 69 -10.60 3.24 12.20
N GLU A 70 -10.40 3.92 13.33
CA GLU A 70 -9.93 3.31 14.58
C GLU A 70 -11.06 2.59 15.35
N SER A 71 -12.27 2.55 14.78
CA SER A 71 -13.40 1.78 15.33
C SER A 71 -13.22 0.26 15.20
N VAL A 72 -12.23 -0.18 14.41
CA VAL A 72 -11.84 -1.59 14.25
C VAL A 72 -10.36 -1.77 14.55
N ASN A 73 -9.98 -2.91 15.11
CA ASN A 73 -8.58 -3.21 15.43
C ASN A 73 -7.88 -4.09 14.39
N GLN A 74 -8.64 -4.58 13.41
CA GLN A 74 -8.25 -5.57 12.42
C GLN A 74 -8.70 -5.16 11.02
N PHE A 75 -8.10 -5.78 10.00
CA PHE A 75 -8.52 -5.61 8.62
C PHE A 75 -9.78 -6.45 8.36
N ILE A 76 -10.82 -5.83 7.83
CA ILE A 76 -12.09 -6.47 7.48
C ILE A 76 -12.37 -6.17 6.02
N SER A 77 -12.75 -7.18 5.24
CA SER A 77 -13.20 -6.97 3.87
C SER A 77 -14.38 -7.87 3.49
N ILE A 78 -15.06 -7.56 2.39
CA ILE A 78 -16.09 -8.41 1.81
C ILE A 78 -16.12 -8.18 0.30
N LEU A 79 -16.25 -9.27 -0.47
CA LEU A 79 -16.36 -9.23 -1.92
C LEU A 79 -17.80 -9.52 -2.34
N GLY A 80 -18.44 -8.51 -2.92
CA GLY A 80 -19.73 -8.62 -3.60
C GLY A 80 -19.55 -8.95 -5.07
N ILE A 81 -20.34 -9.91 -5.56
CA ILE A 81 -20.42 -10.31 -6.98
C ILE A 81 -21.82 -9.95 -7.49
N HIS A 82 -21.90 -9.05 -8.46
CA HIS A 82 -23.12 -8.68 -9.16
C HIS A 82 -23.12 -9.29 -10.57
N GLU A 83 -24.15 -10.06 -10.91
CA GLU A 83 -24.19 -10.86 -12.15
C GLU A 83 -24.17 -9.99 -13.41
N GLU A 84 -25.06 -9.01 -13.49
CA GLU A 84 -25.18 -8.10 -14.64
C GLU A 84 -24.25 -6.87 -14.53
N GLY A 85 -23.61 -6.70 -13.38
CA GLY A 85 -22.92 -5.48 -12.98
C GLY A 85 -23.87 -4.32 -12.64
N ILE A 86 -23.34 -3.30 -11.96
CA ILE A 86 -24.09 -2.09 -11.60
C ILE A 86 -23.39 -0.84 -12.11
N ASP A 87 -24.16 0.23 -12.33
CA ASP A 87 -23.59 1.55 -12.54
C ASP A 87 -22.95 2.04 -11.24
N PHE A 88 -21.63 2.24 -11.31
CA PHE A 88 -20.83 2.76 -10.22
C PHE A 88 -20.38 4.21 -10.50
N HIS A 89 -21.02 4.92 -11.45
CA HIS A 89 -20.74 6.29 -11.88
C HIS A 89 -19.30 6.49 -12.41
N ASN A 90 -18.85 5.58 -13.26
CA ASN A 90 -17.51 5.58 -13.84
C ASN A 90 -17.43 6.54 -15.02
N GLU A 91 -16.24 7.12 -15.29
CA GLU A 91 -16.06 8.00 -16.46
C GLU A 91 -16.33 7.29 -17.80
N ASP A 92 -16.10 5.98 -17.85
CA ASP A 92 -16.30 5.14 -19.02
C ASP A 92 -17.67 4.43 -19.05
N GLU A 93 -18.56 4.73 -18.10
CA GLU A 93 -19.88 4.10 -17.91
C GLU A 93 -19.85 2.55 -17.87
N SER A 94 -18.68 1.95 -17.62
CA SER A 94 -18.54 0.50 -17.62
C SER A 94 -19.16 -0.11 -16.36
N PRO A 95 -19.95 -1.19 -16.47
CA PRO A 95 -20.62 -1.80 -15.32
C PRO A 95 -19.60 -2.45 -14.37
N VAL A 96 -19.88 -2.40 -13.08
CA VAL A 96 -19.06 -3.02 -12.03
C VAL A 96 -19.70 -4.32 -11.56
N ASN A 97 -19.03 -5.46 -11.82
CA ASN A 97 -19.46 -6.79 -11.39
C ASN A 97 -18.88 -7.18 -10.02
N TYR A 98 -17.72 -6.65 -9.66
CA TYR A 98 -16.99 -7.03 -8.46
C TYR A 98 -16.75 -5.82 -7.57
N ILE A 99 -17.22 -5.89 -6.33
CA ILE A 99 -17.10 -4.81 -5.35
C ILE A 99 -16.35 -5.36 -4.14
N LEU A 100 -15.14 -4.86 -3.88
CA LEU A 100 -14.37 -5.22 -2.69
C LEU A 100 -14.47 -4.10 -1.65
N LEU A 101 -15.32 -4.31 -0.66
CA LEU A 101 -15.48 -3.35 0.43
C LEU A 101 -14.45 -3.65 1.54
N SER A 102 -13.73 -2.63 2.01
CA SER A 102 -12.71 -2.78 3.07
C SER A 102 -12.87 -1.79 4.24
N ILE A 103 -12.65 -2.25 5.47
CA ILE A 103 -12.66 -1.46 6.71
C ILE A 103 -11.39 -1.80 7.50
N PHE A 104 -10.57 -0.81 7.84
CA PHE A 104 -9.29 -1.06 8.51
C PHE A 104 -8.78 0.13 9.35
N PRO A 105 -7.96 -0.11 10.39
CA PRO A 105 -7.31 0.95 11.16
C PRO A 105 -6.12 1.55 10.41
N SER A 106 -5.72 2.76 10.78
CA SER A 106 -4.65 3.51 10.08
C SER A 106 -3.33 2.75 10.03
N LYS A 107 -3.02 1.99 11.08
CA LYS A 107 -1.81 1.15 11.19
C LYS A 107 -1.74 0.03 10.14
N MET A 108 -2.85 -0.32 9.48
CA MET A 108 -2.92 -1.39 8.49
C MET A 108 -2.99 -0.86 7.04
N SER A 109 -2.57 0.39 6.81
CA SER A 109 -2.59 0.98 5.46
C SER A 109 -1.71 0.20 4.47
N THR A 110 -0.52 -0.24 4.88
CA THR A 110 0.37 -1.04 4.02
C THR A 110 -0.26 -2.39 3.67
N THR A 111 -0.86 -3.06 4.66
CA THR A 111 -1.61 -4.30 4.49
C THR A 111 -2.74 -4.14 3.46
N TYR A 112 -3.52 -3.07 3.58
CA TYR A 112 -4.56 -2.73 2.60
C TYR A 112 -3.99 -2.57 1.18
N LEU A 113 -2.89 -1.82 1.04
CA LEU A 113 -2.27 -1.58 -0.27
C LEU A 113 -1.74 -2.87 -0.93
N TYR A 114 -1.18 -3.80 -0.16
CA TYR A 114 -0.78 -5.11 -0.70
C TYR A 114 -1.97 -5.89 -1.26
N PHE A 115 -3.09 -5.90 -0.54
CA PHE A 115 -4.28 -6.60 -0.99
C PHE A 115 -4.92 -5.95 -2.22
N ILE A 116 -5.03 -4.62 -2.24
CA ILE A 116 -5.53 -3.90 -3.42
C ILE A 116 -4.57 -4.08 -4.61
N GLY A 117 -3.26 -4.08 -4.39
CA GLY A 117 -2.27 -4.33 -5.45
C GLY A 117 -2.43 -5.71 -6.09
N MET A 118 -2.73 -6.73 -5.27
CA MET A 118 -3.07 -8.07 -5.75
C MET A 118 -4.34 -8.05 -6.60
N MET A 119 -5.42 -7.47 -6.07
CA MET A 119 -6.72 -7.41 -6.74
C MET A 119 -6.64 -6.63 -8.05
N ALA A 120 -6.03 -5.44 -8.05
CA ALA A 120 -5.84 -4.63 -9.24
C ALA A 120 -5.06 -5.40 -10.33
N ARG A 121 -3.98 -6.10 -9.97
CA ARG A 121 -3.20 -6.93 -10.92
C ARG A 121 -4.04 -8.06 -11.51
N LEU A 122 -4.92 -8.67 -10.71
CA LEU A 122 -5.85 -9.70 -11.19
C LEU A 122 -6.82 -9.09 -12.20
N PHE A 123 -7.52 -8.01 -11.84
CA PHE A 123 -8.54 -7.38 -12.70
C PHE A 123 -7.98 -6.72 -13.96
N SER A 124 -6.74 -6.24 -13.94
CA SER A 124 -6.06 -5.72 -15.14
C SER A 124 -5.62 -6.82 -16.11
N ASN A 125 -5.59 -8.09 -15.70
CA ASN A 125 -5.24 -9.22 -16.56
C ASN A 125 -6.51 -9.89 -17.09
N LYS A 126 -6.74 -9.79 -18.42
CA LYS A 126 -7.95 -10.32 -19.08
C LYS A 126 -8.15 -11.83 -18.88
N GLU A 127 -7.09 -12.63 -18.90
CA GLU A 127 -7.17 -14.08 -18.70
C GLU A 127 -7.60 -14.40 -17.27
N LYS A 128 -6.96 -13.75 -16.29
CA LYS A 128 -7.28 -13.95 -14.86
C LYS A 128 -8.68 -13.47 -14.52
N LYS A 129 -9.10 -12.33 -15.06
CA LYS A 129 -10.48 -11.86 -14.92
C LYS A 129 -11.47 -12.83 -15.55
N GLY A 130 -11.14 -13.40 -16.73
CA GLY A 130 -11.97 -14.42 -17.38
C GLY A 130 -12.23 -15.63 -16.48
N LEU A 131 -11.22 -16.08 -15.72
CA LEU A 131 -11.39 -17.15 -14.73
C LEU A 131 -12.38 -16.78 -13.61
N LEU A 132 -12.42 -15.51 -13.19
CA LEU A 132 -13.43 -15.05 -12.23
C LEU A 132 -14.83 -15.02 -12.85
N ASP A 133 -14.95 -14.53 -14.09
CA ASP A 133 -16.24 -14.43 -14.79
C ASP A 133 -16.84 -15.83 -15.05
N GLU A 134 -15.99 -16.83 -15.30
CA GLU A 134 -16.39 -18.25 -15.40
C GLU A 134 -16.71 -18.88 -14.04
N ALA A 135 -16.18 -18.33 -12.95
CA ALA A 135 -16.44 -18.77 -11.59
C ALA A 135 -17.83 -18.30 -11.11
N ARG A 136 -18.90 -18.91 -11.65
CA ARG A 136 -20.32 -18.58 -11.42
C ARG A 136 -20.83 -18.65 -9.97
N THR A 137 -19.99 -18.98 -8.99
CA THR A 137 -20.37 -19.11 -7.57
C THR A 137 -19.34 -18.49 -6.64
N PRO A 138 -19.75 -17.92 -5.48
CA PRO A 138 -18.81 -17.35 -4.51
C PRO A 138 -17.68 -18.29 -4.09
N ALA A 139 -17.99 -19.58 -3.92
CA ALA A 139 -16.99 -20.58 -3.56
C ALA A 139 -15.93 -20.79 -4.66
N LYS A 140 -16.31 -20.74 -5.95
CA LYS A 140 -15.37 -20.84 -7.06
C LYS A 140 -14.54 -19.56 -7.20
N VAL A 141 -15.16 -18.38 -7.06
CA VAL A 141 -14.45 -17.09 -7.04
C VAL A 141 -13.39 -17.09 -5.94
N TYR A 142 -13.75 -17.51 -4.73
CA TYR A 142 -12.81 -17.63 -3.63
C TYR A 142 -11.62 -18.54 -3.96
N ALA A 143 -11.87 -19.68 -4.61
CA ALA A 143 -10.80 -20.61 -5.00
C ALA A 143 -9.82 -19.98 -6.01
N VAL A 144 -10.34 -19.21 -6.98
CA VAL A 144 -9.49 -18.45 -7.93
C VAL A 144 -8.67 -17.40 -7.18
N LEU A 145 -9.31 -16.62 -6.32
CA LEU A 145 -8.63 -15.59 -5.53
C LEU A 145 -7.54 -16.20 -4.62
N LYS A 146 -7.79 -17.38 -4.03
CA LYS A 146 -6.82 -18.04 -3.14
C LYS A 146 -5.56 -18.43 -3.90
N LYS A 147 -5.71 -19.03 -5.07
CA LYS A 147 -4.58 -19.36 -5.96
C LYS A 147 -3.81 -18.12 -6.41
N GLU A 148 -4.52 -17.04 -6.74
CA GLU A 148 -3.90 -15.78 -7.14
C GLU A 148 -3.17 -15.09 -5.98
N ALA A 149 -3.70 -15.16 -4.77
CA ALA A 149 -3.07 -14.66 -3.57
C ALA A 149 -1.77 -15.40 -3.24
N GLU A 150 -1.78 -16.73 -3.28
CA GLU A 150 -0.57 -17.56 -3.12
C GLU A 150 0.51 -17.10 -4.11
N SER A 151 0.20 -17.08 -5.41
CA SER A 151 1.16 -16.66 -6.44
C SER A 151 1.67 -15.22 -6.26
N TYR A 152 0.79 -14.29 -5.88
CA TYR A 152 1.15 -12.89 -5.71
C TYR A 152 2.02 -12.66 -4.47
N PHE A 153 1.62 -13.21 -3.33
CA PHE A 153 2.32 -13.01 -2.08
C PHE A 153 3.60 -13.84 -1.98
N ASP A 154 3.69 -14.99 -2.64
CA ASP A 154 4.94 -15.72 -2.76
C ASP A 154 5.93 -14.92 -3.59
N ALA A 155 5.52 -14.36 -4.75
CA ALA A 155 6.37 -13.50 -5.56
C ALA A 155 6.76 -12.18 -4.86
N ILE A 156 5.89 -11.62 -4.00
CA ILE A 156 6.26 -10.49 -3.13
C ILE A 156 7.24 -10.96 -2.07
N SER A 157 7.01 -12.08 -1.39
CA SER A 157 7.92 -12.58 -0.37
C SER A 157 9.28 -12.91 -0.97
N GLU A 158 9.37 -13.44 -2.19
CA GLU A 158 10.62 -13.64 -2.90
C GLU A 158 11.28 -12.32 -3.27
N LYS A 159 10.52 -11.32 -3.75
CA LYS A 159 11.06 -9.98 -4.05
C LYS A 159 11.47 -9.20 -2.81
N GLU A 160 10.75 -9.36 -1.71
CA GLU A 160 11.05 -8.80 -0.39
C GLU A 160 12.18 -9.57 0.27
N ILE A 161 12.35 -10.88 0.03
CA ILE A 161 13.51 -11.66 0.45
C ILE A 161 14.72 -11.29 -0.40
N ILE A 162 14.56 -11.04 -1.70
CA ILE A 162 15.63 -10.52 -2.57
C ILE A 162 15.97 -9.09 -2.13
N SER A 163 14.99 -8.22 -1.85
CA SER A 163 15.22 -6.85 -1.37
C SER A 163 15.68 -6.78 0.09
N ALA A 164 15.34 -7.76 0.93
CA ALA A 164 15.84 -7.88 2.31
C ALA A 164 17.21 -8.54 2.36
N ARG A 165 17.52 -9.47 1.45
CA ARG A 165 18.89 -9.97 1.20
C ARG A 165 19.76 -8.88 0.56
N GLU A 166 19.15 -7.90 -0.12
CA GLU A 166 19.77 -6.68 -0.66
C GLU A 166 19.27 -5.39 0.03
N GLY A 167 19.33 -5.35 1.38
CA GLY A 167 19.50 -4.12 2.14
C GLY A 167 18.30 -3.17 2.31
N ASP A 168 17.21 -3.62 2.96
CA ASP A 168 16.17 -2.72 3.50
C ASP A 168 16.17 -2.61 5.05
N SER A 169 16.78 -3.55 5.78
CA SER A 169 16.99 -3.38 7.23
C SER A 169 18.23 -2.53 7.49
N LEU A 170 18.01 -1.24 7.72
CA LEU A 170 19.05 -0.30 8.19
C LEU A 170 19.28 -0.38 9.71
N THR A 171 18.69 -1.36 10.38
CA THR A 171 18.93 -1.62 11.80
C THR A 171 20.41 -1.88 12.04
N GLY A 172 21.00 -1.15 12.99
CA GLY A 172 22.42 -1.23 13.30
C GLY A 172 23.35 -0.55 12.30
N VAL A 173 22.82 0.10 11.25
CA VAL A 173 23.64 0.99 10.41
C VAL A 173 23.96 2.26 11.23
N PRO A 174 25.24 2.63 11.33
CA PRO A 174 25.64 3.83 12.08
C PRO A 174 24.98 5.10 11.54
N SER A 175 24.67 6.04 12.42
CA SER A 175 24.14 7.36 12.02
C SER A 175 25.15 8.17 11.17
N SER A 176 26.45 7.85 11.23
CA SER A 176 27.48 8.44 10.37
C SER A 176 27.27 8.19 8.88
N ASP A 177 26.60 7.08 8.52
CA ASP A 177 26.27 6.81 7.13
C ASP A 177 25.29 7.84 6.57
N LEU A 178 24.40 8.39 7.40
CA LEU A 178 23.46 9.43 6.97
C LEU A 178 24.22 10.66 6.47
N ASP A 179 25.27 11.08 7.18
CA ASP A 179 26.13 12.20 6.77
C ASP A 179 26.86 11.90 5.45
N LEU A 180 27.37 10.68 5.29
CA LEU A 180 28.02 10.25 4.05
C LEU A 180 27.03 10.21 2.89
N LEU A 181 25.81 9.72 3.10
CA LEU A 181 24.75 9.71 2.08
C LEU A 181 24.32 11.13 1.68
N ILE A 182 24.21 12.06 2.62
CA ILE A 182 23.93 13.47 2.31
C ILE A 182 25.05 14.09 1.47
N ARG A 183 26.32 13.78 1.79
CA ARG A 183 27.48 14.21 0.98
C ARG A 183 27.46 13.58 -0.41
N LEU A 184 27.09 12.31 -0.51
CA LEU A 184 26.94 11.58 -1.77
C LEU A 184 25.92 12.27 -2.67
N ASP A 185 24.77 12.63 -2.11
CA ASP A 185 23.67 13.26 -2.82
C ASP A 185 24.03 14.64 -3.39
N ARG A 186 24.83 15.42 -2.66
CA ARG A 186 25.36 16.69 -3.18
C ARG A 186 26.25 16.46 -4.40
N LEU A 187 27.11 15.45 -4.38
CA LEU A 187 27.97 15.12 -5.53
C LEU A 187 27.14 14.65 -6.73
N TYR A 188 26.13 13.82 -6.49
CA TYR A 188 25.22 13.38 -7.55
C TYR A 188 24.45 14.55 -8.16
N LYS A 189 23.94 15.50 -7.37
CA LYS A 189 23.26 16.70 -7.90
C LYS A 189 24.16 17.56 -8.79
N VAL A 190 25.45 17.70 -8.42
CA VAL A 190 26.43 18.41 -9.26
C VAL A 190 26.67 17.65 -10.56
N TYR A 191 26.82 16.32 -10.49
CA TYR A 191 27.02 15.46 -11.64
C TYR A 191 25.82 15.47 -12.61
N ASP A 192 24.61 15.34 -12.09
CA ASP A 192 23.36 15.40 -12.88
C ASP A 192 23.12 16.79 -13.46
N GLY A 193 23.57 17.83 -12.75
CA GLY A 193 23.49 19.24 -13.17
C GLY A 193 24.41 19.60 -14.34
N GLY A 194 25.23 18.64 -14.83
CA GLY A 194 26.01 18.78 -16.07
C GLY A 194 27.53 18.85 -15.88
N ASP A 195 28.03 18.97 -14.65
CA ASP A 195 29.47 18.91 -14.36
C ASP A 195 29.92 17.45 -14.28
N LYS A 196 30.30 16.90 -15.43
CA LYS A 196 30.74 15.50 -15.60
C LYS A 196 32.25 15.33 -15.45
N ALA A 197 32.92 16.19 -14.69
CA ALA A 197 34.35 16.07 -14.47
C ALA A 197 34.72 14.72 -13.83
N ASP A 198 35.78 14.07 -14.32
CA ASP A 198 36.31 12.82 -13.76
C ASP A 198 36.64 12.92 -12.26
N SER A 199 36.97 14.13 -11.80
CA SER A 199 37.22 14.42 -10.39
C SER A 199 35.98 14.21 -9.51
N ILE A 200 34.78 14.45 -10.03
CA ILE A 200 33.51 14.25 -9.31
C ILE A 200 33.15 12.77 -9.26
N LEU A 201 33.28 12.06 -10.39
CA LEU A 201 33.09 10.61 -10.46
C LEU A 201 34.00 9.89 -9.46
N LYS A 202 35.28 10.28 -9.41
CA LYS A 202 36.24 9.71 -8.46
C LYS A 202 35.85 9.98 -7.00
N LYS A 203 35.31 11.16 -6.69
CA LYS A 203 34.79 11.50 -5.35
C LYS A 203 33.57 10.66 -5.00
N ILE A 204 32.63 10.47 -5.93
CA ILE A 204 31.45 9.61 -5.75
C ILE A 204 31.89 8.18 -5.42
N GLU A 205 32.76 7.59 -6.25
CA GLU A 205 33.23 6.22 -6.06
C GLU A 205 34.01 6.03 -4.74
N ASN A 206 34.82 7.01 -4.35
CA ASN A 206 35.51 6.96 -3.06
C ASN A 206 34.53 7.03 -1.88
N LEU A 207 33.48 7.85 -1.98
CA LEU A 207 32.50 7.98 -0.91
C LEU A 207 31.63 6.74 -0.77
N LYS A 208 31.22 6.13 -1.89
CA LYS A 208 30.46 4.87 -1.90
C LYS A 208 31.15 3.74 -1.13
N LYS A 209 32.48 3.66 -1.21
CA LYS A 209 33.29 2.65 -0.50
C LYS A 209 33.28 2.81 1.03
N LEU A 210 32.87 3.96 1.55
CA LEU A 210 32.86 4.26 2.99
C LEU A 210 31.47 4.05 3.62
N ILE A 211 30.45 3.75 2.82
CA ILE A 211 29.05 3.66 3.24
C ILE A 211 28.67 2.19 3.35
N ASP A 212 27.91 1.81 4.39
CA ASP A 212 27.36 0.45 4.51
C ASP A 212 26.55 0.10 3.25
N ASN A 213 26.83 -1.05 2.65
CA ASN A 213 26.19 -1.47 1.41
C ASN A 213 24.65 -1.46 1.50
N ARG A 214 24.07 -1.68 2.70
CA ARG A 214 22.62 -1.66 2.91
C ARG A 214 22.08 -0.23 2.76
N SER A 215 22.72 0.74 3.41
CA SER A 215 22.29 2.14 3.38
C SER A 215 22.53 2.77 2.01
N LEU A 216 23.65 2.42 1.36
CA LEU A 216 23.96 2.82 -0.02
C LEU A 216 22.94 2.26 -1.01
N SER A 217 22.63 0.97 -0.96
CA SER A 217 21.65 0.36 -1.86
C SER A 217 20.25 0.97 -1.69
N TYR A 218 19.83 1.19 -0.44
CA TYR A 218 18.58 1.87 -0.13
C TYR A 218 18.54 3.29 -0.73
N TYR A 219 19.62 4.05 -0.55
CA TYR A 219 19.74 5.39 -1.11
C TYR A 219 19.65 5.43 -2.63
N GLU A 220 20.37 4.55 -3.33
CA GLU A 220 20.34 4.52 -4.80
C GLU A 220 18.95 4.20 -5.34
N ARG A 221 18.19 3.31 -4.66
CA ARG A 221 16.78 3.06 -4.97
C ARG A 221 15.91 4.30 -4.73
N MET A 222 16.07 4.95 -3.58
CA MET A 222 15.28 6.14 -3.21
C MET A 222 15.52 7.32 -4.15
N ARG A 223 16.77 7.56 -4.58
CA ARG A 223 17.11 8.62 -5.54
C ARG A 223 16.45 8.41 -6.90
N LYS A 224 16.27 7.16 -7.34
CA LYS A 224 15.52 6.86 -8.58
C LYS A 224 14.02 7.08 -8.41
N LYS A 225 13.49 6.83 -7.21
CA LYS A 225 12.05 6.92 -6.91
C LYS A 225 11.59 8.36 -6.63
N GLN A 226 12.44 9.21 -6.03
CA GLN A 226 12.08 10.55 -5.57
C GLN A 226 13.22 11.55 -5.82
N ASN A 227 12.87 12.79 -6.14
CA ASN A 227 13.83 13.86 -6.41
C ASN A 227 14.72 14.23 -5.20
N ASN A 228 14.20 14.03 -3.98
CA ASN A 228 14.96 14.21 -2.74
C ASN A 228 14.72 13.00 -1.83
N PRO A 229 15.73 12.15 -1.57
CA PRO A 229 15.60 10.96 -0.73
C PRO A 229 15.62 11.28 0.78
N PHE A 230 15.86 12.54 1.17
CA PHE A 230 15.90 12.98 2.57
C PHE A 230 14.69 13.84 2.93
N ALA A 231 14.28 13.78 4.20
CA ALA A 231 13.26 14.65 4.78
C ALA A 231 13.67 15.10 6.19
N ILE A 232 13.36 16.35 6.50
CA ILE A 232 13.56 16.91 7.83
C ILE A 232 12.33 16.58 8.68
N VAL A 233 12.53 16.25 9.95
CA VAL A 233 11.41 16.10 10.89
C VAL A 233 11.09 17.47 11.50
N GLU A 234 9.90 17.98 11.22
CA GLU A 234 9.42 19.27 11.72
C GLU A 234 8.11 19.08 12.48
N LYS A 235 8.07 19.48 13.76
CA LYS A 235 6.87 19.34 14.62
C LYS A 235 6.27 17.92 14.58
N ASN A 236 7.12 16.91 14.73
CA ASN A 236 6.77 15.48 14.61
C ASN A 236 6.28 15.05 13.21
N SER A 237 6.42 15.86 12.18
CA SER A 237 5.97 15.52 10.82
C SER A 237 7.14 15.39 9.86
N CYS A 238 6.99 14.50 8.88
CA CYS A 238 7.97 14.36 7.81
C CYS A 238 7.83 15.51 6.80
N SER A 239 8.85 16.35 6.59
CA SER A 239 8.77 17.46 5.64
C SER A 239 8.63 17.05 4.17
N GLY A 240 8.84 15.76 3.86
CA GLY A 240 8.70 15.26 2.51
C GLY A 240 7.29 14.76 2.14
N CYS A 241 6.54 14.20 3.08
CA CYS A 241 5.18 13.69 2.82
C CYS A 241 4.11 14.29 3.73
N HIS A 242 4.51 15.18 4.63
CA HIS A 242 3.65 15.93 5.56
C HIS A 242 2.81 15.07 6.50
N MET A 243 3.15 13.79 6.62
CA MET A 243 2.51 12.87 7.57
C MET A 243 3.12 13.06 8.95
N GLU A 244 2.24 13.10 9.95
CA GLU A 244 2.63 13.07 11.36
C GLU A 244 3.26 11.70 11.69
N ILE A 245 4.40 11.73 12.37
CA ILE A 245 5.16 10.57 12.80
C ILE A 245 4.63 10.15 14.17
N PRO A 246 4.19 8.88 14.32
CA PRO A 246 3.64 8.41 15.59
C PRO A 246 4.60 8.62 16.78
N PRO A 247 4.11 9.01 17.98
CA PRO A 247 4.95 9.33 19.14
C PRO A 247 5.93 8.23 19.56
N VAL A 248 5.53 6.96 19.43
CA VAL A 248 6.39 5.80 19.71
C VAL A 248 7.60 5.77 18.78
N TYR A 249 7.39 6.11 17.50
CA TYR A 249 8.44 6.17 16.49
C TYR A 249 9.32 7.41 16.68
N MET A 250 8.73 8.55 17.06
CA MET A 250 9.48 9.75 17.43
C MET A 250 10.48 9.51 18.57
N ARG A 251 10.13 8.69 19.55
CA ARG A 251 11.05 8.29 20.62
C ARG A 251 12.26 7.51 20.07
N GLN A 252 12.03 6.59 19.14
CA GLN A 252 13.11 5.83 18.50
C GLN A 252 14.03 6.73 17.64
N ILE A 253 13.45 7.68 16.90
CA ILE A 253 14.21 8.63 16.08
C ILE A 253 15.09 9.54 16.98
N THR A 254 14.55 10.01 18.10
CA THR A 254 15.25 10.92 19.03
C THR A 254 16.39 10.25 19.81
N ASP A 255 16.33 8.94 20.01
CA ASP A 255 17.41 8.18 20.66
C ASP A 255 18.68 8.04 19.78
N ARG A 256 18.68 8.56 18.53
CA ARG A 256 19.82 8.69 17.58
C ARG A 256 20.66 7.43 17.32
N ASN A 257 20.14 6.25 17.65
CA ASN A 257 20.83 4.98 17.42
C ASN A 257 20.62 4.49 15.98
N GLY A 258 21.32 5.12 15.03
CA GLY A 258 21.40 4.71 13.63
C GLY A 258 20.54 5.54 12.68
N ILE A 259 20.45 5.06 11.44
CA ILE A 259 19.63 5.71 10.40
C ILE A 259 18.14 5.44 10.66
N THR A 260 17.31 6.48 10.54
CA THR A 260 15.85 6.31 10.58
C THR A 260 15.19 6.72 9.26
N LEU A 261 14.11 6.02 8.93
CA LEU A 261 13.34 6.20 7.69
C LEU A 261 11.90 6.62 8.01
N CYS A 262 11.29 7.38 7.11
CA CYS A 262 9.88 7.71 7.19
C CYS A 262 9.04 6.47 6.91
N THR A 263 8.16 6.09 7.83
CA THR A 263 7.27 4.93 7.71
C THR A 263 6.23 5.06 6.60
N TYR A 264 6.02 6.28 6.08
CA TYR A 264 5.04 6.56 5.03
C TYR A 264 5.69 6.65 3.64
N CYS A 265 6.73 7.48 3.49
CA CYS A 265 7.33 7.74 2.18
C CYS A 265 8.73 7.13 1.97
N GLY A 266 9.31 6.50 2.99
CA GLY A 266 10.63 5.84 2.93
C GLY A 266 11.83 6.79 2.93
N ARG A 267 11.64 8.11 2.96
CA ARG A 267 12.77 9.05 3.01
C ARG A 267 13.60 8.88 4.28
N PHE A 268 14.91 9.09 4.15
CA PHE A 268 15.82 9.22 5.29
C PHE A 268 15.40 10.44 6.13
N LEU A 269 15.12 10.21 7.42
CA LEU A 269 14.73 11.27 8.34
C LEU A 269 15.97 11.94 8.91
N ILE A 270 15.99 13.26 8.82
CA ILE A 270 17.01 14.12 9.41
C ILE A 270 16.34 14.86 10.57
N LEU A 271 16.87 14.67 11.77
CA LEU A 271 16.55 15.50 12.92
C LEU A 271 17.40 16.76 12.88
N VAL A 272 16.75 17.91 12.99
CA VAL A 272 17.40 19.22 13.20
C VAL A 272 17.17 19.70 14.62
#